data_AF-A0A0D0V7V5-F1
#
_entry.id   AF-A0A0D0V7V5-F1
#
_cell.length_a   1.000
_cell.length_b   1.000
_cell.length_c   1.000
_cell.angle_alpha   90.00
_cell.angle_beta   90.00
_cell.angle_gamma   90.00
#
_symmetry.space_group_name_H-M   'P 1'
#
loop_
_entity.id
_entity.type
_entity.pdbx_description
1 polymer ?
#
loop_
_entity_poly.entity_id
_entity_poly.type
_entity_poly.pdbx_seq_one_letter_code
_entity_poly.pdbx_strand_id
1 'polypeptide(L)'
;MPPAPTVQQIQSLYSATVTASQRFASYNFHKYFLRRTDEVFKPVLASLAPPAGSAPSNPIDPSTLARFYEHQKTQLEILERASKVNRMYEGPKLVVEHARPITSGGGAGMEASAGGGGQP
;
A
#
# COMPACT_ATOMS: atom_id res chain seq x y z
N MET A 1 -1.41 16.78 28.66
CA MET A 1 -1.25 15.87 27.50
C MET A 1 -1.83 16.57 26.27
N PRO A 2 -1.23 16.42 25.08
CA PRO A 2 -1.87 16.91 23.86
C PRO A 2 -3.27 16.30 23.70
N PRO A 3 -4.24 17.03 23.13
CA PRO A 3 -5.59 16.53 22.94
C PRO A 3 -5.57 15.27 22.05
N ALA A 4 -6.53 14.37 22.27
CA ALA A 4 -6.66 13.18 21.45
C ALA A 4 -6.89 13.58 19.99
N PRO A 5 -6.17 12.99 19.02
CA PRO A 5 -6.30 13.34 17.62
C PRO A 5 -7.66 12.90 17.08
N THR A 6 -8.19 13.67 16.14
CA THR A 6 -9.45 13.34 15.47
C THR A 6 -9.26 12.23 14.44
N VAL A 7 -10.34 11.54 14.07
CA VAL A 7 -10.32 10.50 13.02
C VAL A 7 -9.78 11.08 11.70
N GLN A 8 -10.17 12.30 11.34
CA GLN A 8 -9.69 13.00 10.15
C GLN A 8 -8.17 13.26 10.19
N GLN A 9 -7.62 13.60 11.35
CA GLN A 9 -6.16 13.77 11.49
C GLN A 9 -5.41 12.45 11.26
N ILE A 10 -5.94 11.33 11.75
CA ILE A 10 -5.36 9.99 11.52
C ILE A 10 -5.47 9.60 10.03
N GLN A 11 -6.61 9.85 9.39
CA GLN A 11 -6.79 9.61 7.96
C GLN A 11 -5.83 10.46 7.10
N SER A 12 -5.69 11.75 7.43
CA SER A 12 -4.74 12.63 6.74
C SER A 12 -3.30 12.15 6.89
N LEU A 13 -2.91 11.72 8.11
CA LEU A 13 -1.57 11.20 8.36
C LEU A 13 -1.32 9.89 7.61
N TYR A 14 -2.32 9.00 7.54
CA TYR A 14 -2.27 7.79 6.73
C TYR A 14 -2.05 8.11 5.24
N SER A 15 -2.86 9.00 4.66
CA SER A 15 -2.72 9.42 3.26
C SER A 15 -1.36 10.05 2.96
N ALA A 16 -0.84 10.89 3.86
CA ALA A 16 0.49 11.47 3.73
C ALA A 16 1.59 10.39 3.77
N THR A 17 1.49 9.41 4.68
CA THR A 17 2.44 8.30 4.80
C THR A 17 2.40 7.37 3.58
N VAL A 18 1.22 7.09 3.04
CA VAL A 18 1.06 6.34 1.77
C VAL A 18 1.73 7.10 0.63
N THR A 19 1.49 8.41 0.53
CA THR A 19 2.09 9.26 -0.50
C THR A 19 3.62 9.26 -0.40
N ALA A 20 4.18 9.37 0.81
CA ALA A 20 5.62 9.29 1.03
C ALA A 20 6.19 7.90 0.67
N SER A 21 5.48 6.82 1.03
CA SER A 21 5.86 5.44 0.68
C SER A 21 5.91 5.21 -0.83
N GLN A 22 5.01 5.82 -1.61
CA GLN A 22 4.97 5.69 -3.07
C GLN A 22 6.13 6.40 -3.78
N ARG A 23 6.77 7.36 -3.11
CA ARG A 23 7.87 8.16 -3.69
C ARG A 23 9.21 7.42 -3.74
N PHE A 24 9.33 6.25 -3.11
CA PHE A 24 10.54 5.44 -3.23
C PHE A 24 10.71 4.94 -4.67
N ALA A 25 11.91 5.14 -5.23
CA ALA A 25 12.28 4.64 -6.54
C ALA A 25 12.56 3.13 -6.52
N SER A 26 13.08 2.62 -5.39
CA SER A 26 13.33 1.19 -5.17
C SER A 26 12.02 0.42 -5.00
N TYR A 27 11.81 -0.61 -5.83
CA TYR A 27 10.65 -1.51 -5.76
C TYR A 27 10.43 -2.08 -4.36
N ASN A 28 11.50 -2.58 -3.73
CA ASN A 28 11.41 -3.25 -2.44
C ASN A 28 10.95 -2.28 -1.35
N PHE A 29 11.51 -1.07 -1.32
CA PHE A 29 11.12 -0.06 -0.33
C PHE A 29 9.70 0.45 -0.58
N HIS A 30 9.34 0.73 -1.83
CA HIS A 30 7.99 1.12 -2.19
C HIS A 30 6.96 0.08 -1.69
N LYS A 31 7.14 -1.20 -2.03
CA LYS A 31 6.21 -2.27 -1.63
C LYS A 31 6.20 -2.50 -0.13
N TYR A 32 7.37 -2.50 0.50
CA TYR A 32 7.49 -2.69 1.95
C TYR A 32 6.78 -1.58 2.72
N PHE A 33 7.07 -0.31 2.41
CA PHE A 33 6.51 0.81 3.15
C PHE A 33 5.01 1.00 2.91
N LEU A 34 4.51 0.72 1.71
CA LEU A 34 3.06 0.66 1.47
C LEU A 34 2.40 -0.40 2.37
N ARG A 35 2.90 -1.64 2.34
CA ARG A 35 2.35 -2.72 3.15
C ARG A 35 2.44 -2.40 4.64
N ARG A 36 3.58 -1.89 5.09
CA ARG A 36 3.80 -1.53 6.50
C ARG A 36 2.87 -0.40 6.95
N THR A 37 2.64 0.59 6.10
CA THR A 37 1.70 1.68 6.39
C THR A 37 0.29 1.13 6.57
N ASP A 38 -0.14 0.24 5.69
CA ASP A 38 -1.43 -0.44 5.80
C ASP A 38 -1.57 -1.26 7.08
N GLU A 39 -0.58 -2.11 7.38
CA GLU A 39 -0.56 -2.96 8.58
C GLU A 39 -0.66 -2.14 9.87
N VAL A 40 -0.07 -0.95 9.90
CA VAL A 40 -0.04 -0.10 11.10
C VAL A 40 -1.30 0.76 11.23
N PHE A 41 -1.77 1.38 10.13
CA PHE A 41 -2.88 2.34 10.21
C PHE A 41 -4.25 1.70 10.08
N LYS A 42 -4.43 0.66 9.25
CA LYS A 42 -5.77 0.08 9.00
C LYS A 42 -6.44 -0.47 10.27
N PRO A 43 -5.75 -1.17 11.18
CA PRO A 43 -6.38 -1.63 12.42
C PRO A 43 -6.85 -0.47 13.31
N VAL A 44 -6.04 0.59 13.42
CA VAL A 44 -6.39 1.79 14.18
C VAL A 44 -7.60 2.49 13.56
N LEU A 45 -7.59 2.72 12.25
CA LEU A 45 -8.72 3.35 11.54
C LEU A 45 -10.01 2.53 11.65
N ALA A 46 -9.92 1.19 11.56
CA ALA A 46 -11.08 0.30 11.72
C ALA A 46 -11.67 0.38 13.14
N SER A 47 -10.83 0.56 14.17
CA SER A 47 -11.30 0.74 15.56
C SER A 47 -11.93 2.11 15.82
N LEU A 48 -11.56 3.14 15.05
CA LEU A 48 -12.06 4.52 15.21
C LEU A 48 -13.32 4.79 14.37
N ALA A 49 -13.41 4.18 13.19
CA ALA A 49 -14.51 4.32 12.26
C ALA A 49 -14.86 2.95 11.66
N PRO A 50 -15.56 2.09 12.43
CA PRO A 50 -15.92 0.76 11.98
C PRO A 50 -16.83 0.83 10.74
N PRO A 51 -16.65 -0.07 9.75
CA PRO A 51 -17.51 -0.12 8.58
C PRO A 51 -18.96 -0.43 8.97
N ALA A 52 -19.91 0.12 8.20
CA ALA A 52 -21.34 -0.08 8.44
C ALA A 52 -21.67 -1.59 8.50
N GLY A 53 -22.31 -2.03 9.60
CA GLY A 53 -22.68 -3.43 9.83
C GLY A 53 -21.65 -4.28 10.57
N SER A 54 -20.53 -3.72 11.03
CA SER A 54 -19.59 -4.44 11.89
C SER A 54 -19.94 -4.35 13.38
N ALA A 55 -19.57 -5.38 14.14
CA ALA A 55 -19.76 -5.44 15.59
C ALA A 55 -19.00 -4.30 16.29
N PRO A 56 -19.49 -3.79 17.44
CA PRO A 56 -18.84 -2.70 18.16
C PRO A 56 -17.40 -3.07 18.51
N SER A 57 -16.43 -2.29 18.02
CA SER A 57 -15.02 -2.41 18.39
C SER A 57 -14.77 -1.76 19.75
N ASN A 58 -13.91 -2.37 20.57
CA ASN A 58 -13.47 -1.74 21.80
C ASN A 58 -12.79 -0.40 21.48
N PRO A 59 -13.16 0.70 22.16
CA PRO A 59 -12.58 2.01 21.90
C PRO A 59 -11.10 2.01 22.32
N ILE A 60 -10.24 2.55 21.44
CA ILE A 60 -8.84 2.80 21.78
C ILE A 60 -8.76 3.85 22.88
N ASP A 61 -7.88 3.62 23.86
CA ASP A 61 -7.56 4.59 24.90
C ASP A 61 -7.01 5.90 24.27
N PRO A 62 -7.57 7.08 24.63
CA PRO A 62 -7.14 8.37 24.08
C PRO A 62 -5.64 8.67 24.26
N SER A 63 -5.04 8.24 25.37
CA SER A 63 -3.61 8.48 25.62
C SER A 63 -2.74 7.66 24.67
N THR A 64 -3.15 6.42 24.39
CA THR A 64 -2.51 5.52 23.44
C THR A 64 -2.63 6.07 22.02
N LEU A 65 -3.79 6.60 21.65
CA LEU A 65 -4.00 7.21 20.33
C LEU A 65 -3.14 8.46 20.11
N ALA A 66 -3.01 9.31 21.14
CA ALA A 66 -2.15 10.49 21.07
C ALA A 66 -0.66 10.11 20.88
N ARG A 67 -0.17 9.09 21.60
CA ARG A 67 1.20 8.57 21.43
C ARG A 67 1.41 7.98 20.03
N PHE A 68 0.43 7.22 19.54
CA PHE A 68 0.46 6.67 18.18
C PHE A 68 0.61 7.80 17.16
N TYR A 69 -0.22 8.84 17.26
CA TYR A 69 -0.20 9.96 16.31
C TYR A 69 1.14 10.70 16.29
N GLU A 70 1.70 11.05 17.45
CA GLU A 70 2.99 11.74 17.51
C GLU A 70 4.16 10.87 17.03
N HIS A 71 4.15 9.58 17.37
CA HIS A 71 5.11 8.63 16.83
C HIS A 71 5.04 8.57 15.30
N GLN A 72 3.83 8.45 14.74
CA GLN A 72 3.66 8.31 13.30
C GLN A 72 3.95 9.61 12.52
N LYS A 73 3.73 10.79 13.11
CA LYS A 73 4.25 12.06 12.56
C LYS A 73 5.77 12.04 12.43
N THR A 74 6.46 11.57 13.45
CA THR A 74 7.92 11.45 13.43
C THR A 74 8.38 10.47 12.35
N GLN A 75 7.69 9.33 12.22
CA GLN A 75 7.96 8.34 11.17
C GLN A 75 7.72 8.90 9.77
N LEU A 76 6.67 9.70 9.57
CA LEU A 76 6.40 10.37 8.29
C LEU A 76 7.59 11.23 7.86
N GLU A 77 8.11 12.08 8.75
CA GLU A 77 9.27 12.94 8.43
C GLU A 77 10.52 12.13 8.05
N ILE A 78 10.77 11.02 8.75
CA ILE A 78 11.87 10.10 8.44
C ILE A 78 11.65 9.50 7.04
N LEU A 79 10.44 9.03 6.77
CA LEU A 79 10.06 8.39 5.52
C LEU A 79 10.17 9.35 4.33
N GLU A 80 9.76 10.60 4.49
CA GLU A 80 9.90 11.64 3.47
C GLU A 80 11.37 11.89 3.11
N ARG A 81 12.24 12.08 4.12
CA ARG A 81 13.67 12.25 3.89
C ARG A 81 14.29 11.02 3.22
N ALA A 82 13.95 9.82 3.69
CA ALA A 82 14.45 8.57 3.14
C ALA A 82 14.01 8.37 1.68
N SER A 83 12.75 8.71 1.35
CA SER A 83 12.24 8.63 -0.03
C SER A 83 12.99 9.58 -0.97
N LYS A 84 13.30 10.80 -0.48
CA LYS A 84 14.06 11.79 -1.24
C LYS A 84 15.48 11.33 -1.53
N VAL A 85 16.18 10.83 -0.51
CA VAL A 85 17.54 10.28 -0.66
C VAL A 85 17.53 9.05 -1.58
N ASN A 86 16.55 8.17 -1.44
CA ASN A 86 16.44 6.99 -2.30
C ASN A 86 16.30 7.35 -3.79
N ARG A 87 15.59 8.44 -4.12
CA ARG A 87 15.51 8.94 -5.51
C ARG A 87 16.82 9.58 -5.98
N MET A 88 17.53 10.30 -5.11
CA MET A 88 18.82 10.92 -5.47
C MET A 88 19.87 9.87 -5.85
N TYR A 89 19.81 8.69 -5.23
CA TYR A 89 20.72 7.57 -5.47
C TYR A 89 19.98 6.36 -6.05
N GLU A 90 19.04 6.61 -6.97
CA GLU A 90 18.29 5.53 -7.62
C GLU A 90 19.19 4.72 -8.58
N GLY A 91 18.97 3.41 -8.62
CA GLY A 91 19.65 2.49 -9.53
C GLY A 91 18.74 2.02 -10.65
N PRO A 92 19.26 1.18 -11.57
CA PRO A 92 18.45 0.52 -12.58
C PRO A 92 17.28 -0.27 -11.97
N LYS A 93 16.17 -0.31 -12.69
CA LYS A 93 14.96 -1.03 -12.28
C LYS A 93 15.18 -2.53 -12.23
N LEU A 94 14.53 -3.21 -11.30
CA LEU A 94 14.61 -4.66 -11.16
C LEU A 94 13.94 -5.37 -12.35
N VAL A 95 14.30 -6.62 -12.60
CA VAL A 95 13.71 -7.45 -13.67
C VAL A 95 12.18 -7.51 -13.53
N VAL A 96 11.67 -7.61 -12.30
CA VAL A 96 10.24 -7.66 -12.00
C VAL A 96 9.47 -6.36 -12.27
N GLU A 97 10.17 -5.23 -12.43
CA GLU A 97 9.54 -3.95 -12.73
C GLU A 97 9.29 -3.78 -14.24
N HIS A 98 9.93 -4.59 -15.09
CA HIS A 98 9.79 -4.55 -16.54
C HIS A 98 8.68 -5.49 -17.02
N ALA A 99 7.48 -5.36 -16.46
CA ALA A 99 6.34 -6.16 -16.91
C ALA A 99 6.00 -5.82 -18.36
N ARG A 100 6.45 -6.65 -19.32
CA ARG A 100 5.87 -6.67 -20.66
C ARG A 100 4.57 -7.46 -20.55
N PRO A 101 3.40 -6.85 -20.78
CA PRO A 101 2.19 -7.65 -20.93
C PRO A 101 2.44 -8.64 -22.07
N ILE A 102 2.27 -9.94 -21.78
CA ILE A 102 2.35 -10.99 -22.80
C ILE A 102 1.10 -10.84 -23.67
N THR A 103 1.16 -9.93 -24.64
CA THR A 103 0.05 -9.66 -25.56
C THR A 103 0.11 -10.54 -26.83
N SER A 104 1.05 -11.49 -26.93
CA SER A 104 1.18 -12.34 -28.13
C SER A 104 1.63 -13.77 -27.83
N GLY A 105 0.80 -14.54 -27.13
CA GLY A 105 1.07 -15.95 -26.82
C GLY A 105 -0.10 -16.90 -27.09
N GLY A 106 -1.04 -16.52 -27.97
CA GLY A 106 -2.29 -17.27 -28.19
C GLY A 106 -2.57 -17.63 -29.64
N GLY A 107 -1.55 -17.81 -30.49
CA GLY A 107 -1.74 -18.04 -31.93
C GLY A 107 -1.50 -19.46 -32.45
N ALA A 108 -0.84 -20.34 -31.69
CA ALA A 108 -0.32 -21.60 -32.23
C ALA A 108 -1.12 -22.87 -31.85
N GLY A 109 -2.17 -22.75 -31.03
CA GLY A 109 -2.89 -23.91 -30.48
C GLY A 109 -4.37 -24.03 -30.88
N MET A 110 -4.93 -23.06 -31.59
CA MET A 110 -6.38 -23.01 -31.83
C MET A 110 -6.83 -23.69 -33.13
N GLU A 111 -5.90 -24.11 -33.99
CA GLU A 111 -6.20 -24.73 -35.29
C GLU A 111 -6.31 -26.27 -35.26
N ALA A 112 -6.01 -26.91 -34.13
CA ALA A 112 -6.07 -28.37 -34.01
C ALA A 112 -7.47 -28.94 -33.66
N SER A 113 -8.49 -28.09 -33.45
CA SER A 113 -9.81 -28.53 -32.99
C SER A 113 -10.92 -28.49 -34.06
N ALA A 114 -10.62 -28.11 -35.31
CA ALA A 114 -11.60 -27.98 -36.38
C ALA A 114 -11.18 -28.76 -37.64
N GLY A 115 -11.13 -30.10 -37.54
CA GLY A 115 -10.74 -30.92 -38.70
C GLY A 115 -10.91 -32.42 -38.47
N GLY A 116 -12.14 -32.86 -38.20
CA GLY A 116 -12.43 -34.28 -38.00
C GLY A 116 -13.90 -34.60 -38.27
N GLY A 117 -14.46 -34.06 -39.34
CA GLY A 117 -15.84 -34.29 -39.76
C GLY A 117 -15.92 -34.76 -41.20
N GLY A 118 -16.06 -36.09 -41.37
CA GLY A 118 -16.71 -36.70 -42.51
C GLY A 118 -15.85 -37.02 -43.73
N GLN A 119 -15.91 -38.29 -44.16
CA GLN A 119 -16.26 -38.78 -45.51
C GLN A 119 -15.79 -40.23 -45.70
N PRO A 120 -16.35 -40.97 -46.66
CA PRO A 120 -17.76 -41.25 -46.94
C PRO A 120 -18.15 -42.71 -46.64
#